data_AF-A0A2V6PL58-F1
#
_entry.id   AF-A0A2V6PL58-F1
#
_cell.length_a   1.000
_cell.length_b   1.000
_cell.length_c   1.000
_cell.angle_alpha   90.00
_cell.angle_beta   90.00
_cell.angle_gamma   90.00
#
_symmetry.space_group_name_H-M   'P 1'
#
loop_
_entity.id
_entity.type
_entity.pdbx_description
1 polymer ?
#
loop_
_entity_poly.entity_id
_entity_poly.type
_entity_poly.pdbx_seq_one_letter_code
_entity_poly.pdbx_strand_id
1 'polypeptide(L)'
;MTELFRATTAKTVADFCLEMYRGMGLLDGMEVVRSSDPTIRRRACSVDDFFVDVPYSGEIVRARAREGRLELHAGGDAFVSVPAIPVTREQISPARDTRLRWMQSVLHCTHYVTGAGEQAYLRPEEAPGITYVARDEIDRSDEAYTDLPA
;
A
#
# COMPACT_ATOMS: atom_id res chain seq x y z
N MET A 1 -17.26 11.06 16.08
CA MET A 1 -15.93 10.51 15.72
C MET A 1 -15.19 9.93 16.94
N THR A 2 -15.07 10.65 18.06
CA THR A 2 -14.32 10.20 19.25
C THR A 2 -14.83 8.89 19.87
N GLU A 3 -16.14 8.68 19.96
CA GLU A 3 -16.70 7.43 20.48
C GLU A 3 -16.41 6.24 19.56
N LEU A 4 -16.54 6.43 18.24
CA LEU A 4 -16.16 5.41 17.26
C LEU A 4 -14.67 5.04 17.38
N PHE A 5 -13.81 6.04 17.52
CA PHE A 5 -12.38 5.82 17.74
C PHE A 5 -12.11 5.00 19.01
N ARG A 6 -12.76 5.36 20.13
CA ARG A 6 -12.61 4.66 21.40
C ARG A 6 -13.12 3.20 21.33
N ALA A 7 -14.20 2.98 20.59
CA ALA A 7 -14.83 1.67 20.45
C ALA A 7 -14.10 0.76 19.44
N THR A 8 -13.36 1.33 18.49
CA THR A 8 -12.67 0.57 17.45
C THR A 8 -11.50 -0.21 18.05
N THR A 9 -11.52 -1.52 17.86
CA THR A 9 -10.44 -2.42 18.31
C THR A 9 -9.97 -3.26 17.13
N ALA A 10 -8.65 -3.35 16.97
CA ALA A 10 -8.06 -4.03 15.83
C ALA A 10 -6.65 -4.53 16.14
N LYS A 11 -6.22 -5.58 15.44
CA LYS A 11 -4.89 -6.20 15.64
C LYS A 11 -3.77 -5.42 14.97
N THR A 12 -4.08 -4.72 13.89
CA THR A 12 -3.12 -3.94 13.12
C THR A 12 -3.64 -2.53 12.89
N VAL A 13 -2.73 -1.59 12.65
CA VAL A 13 -3.08 -0.21 12.30
C VAL A 13 -3.94 -0.17 11.04
N ALA A 14 -3.64 -0.99 10.03
CA ALA A 14 -4.43 -1.07 8.81
C ALA A 14 -5.86 -1.56 9.08
N ASP A 15 -6.02 -2.56 9.92
CA ASP A 15 -7.35 -3.04 10.34
C ASP A 15 -8.10 -1.95 11.10
N PHE A 16 -7.42 -1.25 12.02
CA PHE A 16 -8.01 -0.15 12.77
C PHE A 16 -8.56 0.95 11.84
N CYS A 17 -7.77 1.38 10.84
CA CYS A 17 -8.19 2.38 9.88
C CYS A 17 -9.40 1.91 9.06
N LEU A 18 -9.40 0.65 8.60
CA LEU A 18 -10.52 0.10 7.84
C LEU A 18 -11.81 0.03 8.68
N GLU A 19 -11.72 -0.41 9.94
CA GLU A 19 -12.88 -0.42 10.85
C GLU A 19 -13.39 1.00 11.13
N MET A 20 -12.50 1.97 11.34
CA MET A 20 -12.88 3.38 11.45
C MET A 20 -13.64 3.84 10.20
N TYR A 21 -13.09 3.63 9.00
CA TYR A 21 -13.75 4.08 7.76
C TYR A 21 -15.09 3.39 7.51
N ARG A 22 -15.23 2.11 7.88
CA ARG A 22 -16.52 1.39 7.86
C ARG A 22 -17.51 2.00 8.82
N GLY A 23 -17.11 2.25 10.07
CA GLY A 23 -17.98 2.88 11.06
C GLY A 23 -18.39 4.31 10.72
N MET A 24 -17.64 4.96 9.82
CA MET A 24 -17.95 6.28 9.25
C MET A 24 -18.83 6.20 7.99
N GLY A 25 -19.17 5.01 7.49
CA GLY A 25 -19.92 4.83 6.24
C GLY A 25 -19.14 5.23 4.97
N LEU A 26 -17.83 5.45 5.06
CA LEU A 26 -17.01 5.96 3.95
C LEU A 26 -16.62 4.90 2.91
N LEU A 27 -16.90 3.62 3.22
CA LEU A 27 -16.55 2.48 2.35
C LEU A 27 -17.78 1.80 1.74
N ASP A 28 -18.96 2.41 1.86
CA ASP A 28 -20.19 1.85 1.34
C ASP A 28 -20.13 1.70 -0.19
N GLY A 29 -20.45 0.51 -0.69
CA GLY A 29 -20.34 0.18 -2.10
C GLY A 29 -18.91 -0.05 -2.61
N MET A 30 -17.90 -0.04 -1.75
CA MET A 30 -16.49 -0.27 -2.13
C MET A 30 -16.03 -1.69 -1.79
N GLU A 31 -15.32 -2.31 -2.73
CA GLU A 31 -14.51 -3.50 -2.45
C GLU A 31 -13.13 -3.09 -1.96
N VAL A 32 -12.72 -3.60 -0.79
CA VAL A 32 -11.39 -3.34 -0.22
C VAL A 32 -10.47 -4.51 -0.52
N VAL A 33 -9.51 -4.31 -1.42
CA VAL A 33 -8.45 -5.27 -1.72
C VAL A 33 -7.16 -4.89 -1.01
N ARG A 34 -6.57 -5.83 -0.27
CA ARG A 34 -5.34 -5.59 0.49
C ARG A 34 -4.11 -6.00 -0.32
N SER A 35 -3.21 -5.06 -0.58
CA SER A 35 -1.91 -5.36 -1.20
C SER A 35 -1.02 -6.28 -0.36
N SER A 36 -1.33 -6.43 0.93
CA SER A 36 -0.67 -7.36 1.84
C SER A 36 -1.23 -8.78 1.79
N ASP A 37 -2.35 -9.03 1.10
CA ASP A 37 -2.96 -10.37 1.02
C ASP A 37 -2.03 -11.31 0.23
N PRO A 38 -1.57 -12.43 0.83
CA PRO A 38 -0.72 -13.42 0.15
C PRO A 38 -1.29 -13.93 -1.17
N THR A 39 -2.62 -14.03 -1.28
CA THR A 39 -3.32 -14.49 -2.50
C THR A 39 -3.20 -13.46 -3.61
N ILE A 40 -3.36 -12.17 -3.29
CA ILE A 40 -3.14 -11.07 -4.24
C ILE A 40 -1.68 -11.04 -4.68
N ARG A 41 -0.75 -11.11 -3.72
CA ARG A 41 0.69 -11.08 -4.00
C ARG A 41 1.15 -12.23 -4.90
N ARG A 42 0.62 -13.43 -4.69
CA ARG A 42 0.92 -14.61 -5.51
C ARG A 42 0.50 -14.45 -6.97
N ARG A 43 -0.66 -13.83 -7.20
CA ARG A 43 -1.26 -13.63 -8.53
C ARG A 43 -0.64 -12.47 -9.32
N ALA A 44 -0.10 -11.49 -8.62
CA ALA A 44 0.49 -10.32 -9.25
C ALA A 44 1.70 -10.66 -10.13
N CYS A 45 1.98 -9.80 -11.11
CA CYS A 45 3.18 -9.91 -11.94
C CYS A 45 4.46 -9.74 -11.12
N SER A 46 5.58 -10.29 -11.60
CA SER A 46 6.90 -9.99 -11.03
C SER A 46 7.26 -8.52 -11.24
N VAL A 47 8.07 -7.98 -10.34
CA VAL A 47 8.64 -6.62 -10.39
C VAL A 47 10.10 -6.69 -9.96
N ASP A 48 10.91 -5.79 -10.51
CA ASP A 48 12.36 -5.82 -10.28
C ASP A 48 12.79 -4.98 -9.07
N ASP A 49 11.92 -4.07 -8.61
CA ASP A 49 12.12 -3.25 -7.41
C ASP A 49 11.02 -3.51 -6.40
N PHE A 50 11.37 -4.19 -5.31
CA PHE A 50 10.39 -4.65 -4.33
C PHE A 50 10.97 -4.77 -2.93
N PHE A 51 10.05 -4.92 -2.00
CA PHE A 51 10.32 -5.23 -0.61
C PHE A 51 9.82 -6.63 -0.27
N VAL A 52 10.44 -7.22 0.75
CA VAL A 52 10.12 -8.54 1.29
C VAL A 52 9.92 -8.42 2.79
N ASP A 53 8.81 -8.95 3.28
CA ASP A 53 8.58 -9.09 4.72
C ASP A 53 9.40 -10.30 5.24
N VAL A 54 10.40 -10.06 6.09
CA VAL A 54 11.35 -11.08 6.59
C VAL A 54 11.54 -11.02 8.12
N PRO A 55 11.76 -12.16 8.80
CA PRO A 55 12.11 -12.14 10.23
C PRO A 55 13.53 -11.60 10.46
N TYR A 56 13.67 -10.61 11.34
CA TYR A 56 14.95 -10.07 11.75
C TYR A 56 14.88 -9.55 13.19
N SER A 57 15.83 -9.95 14.03
CA SER A 57 15.91 -9.52 15.44
C SER A 57 14.63 -9.70 16.27
N GLY A 58 13.85 -10.76 15.99
CA GLY A 58 12.60 -11.06 16.70
C GLY A 58 11.35 -10.37 16.14
N GLU A 59 11.49 -9.54 15.11
CA GLU A 59 10.39 -8.82 14.46
C GLU A 59 10.28 -9.21 12.98
N ILE A 60 9.15 -8.88 12.36
CA ILE A 60 9.00 -8.92 10.90
C ILE A 60 9.33 -7.53 10.37
N VAL A 61 10.37 -7.46 9.55
CA VAL A 61 10.84 -6.22 8.91
C VAL A 61 10.58 -6.25 7.42
N ARG A 62 10.42 -5.07 6.82
CA ARG A 62 10.23 -4.92 5.37
C ARG A 62 11.56 -4.51 4.72
N ALA A 63 12.31 -5.50 4.24
CA ALA A 63 13.62 -5.28 3.61
C ALA A 63 13.46 -5.06 2.11
N ARG A 64 14.18 -4.10 1.53
CA ARG A 64 14.22 -3.90 0.07
C ARG A 64 15.18 -4.91 -0.55
N ALA A 65 14.77 -5.52 -1.66
CA ALA A 65 15.63 -6.38 -2.44
C ALA A 65 16.53 -5.53 -3.37
N ARG A 66 17.85 -5.72 -3.29
CA ARG A 66 18.84 -5.04 -4.12
C ARG A 66 20.01 -5.97 -4.41
N GLU A 67 20.31 -6.20 -5.68
CA GLU A 67 21.52 -6.97 -6.10
C GLU A 67 21.65 -8.33 -5.38
N GLY A 68 20.53 -9.04 -5.17
CA GLY A 68 20.50 -10.33 -4.45
C GLY A 68 20.64 -10.23 -2.93
N ARG A 69 20.69 -9.02 -2.36
CA ARG A 69 20.68 -8.73 -0.93
C ARG A 69 19.31 -8.23 -0.48
N LEU A 70 19.07 -8.37 0.81
CA LEU A 70 17.93 -7.78 1.51
C LEU A 70 18.46 -6.73 2.49
N GLU A 71 17.97 -5.50 2.38
CA GLU A 71 18.50 -4.36 3.13
C GLU A 71 17.38 -3.52 3.77
N LEU A 72 17.62 -3.10 5.00
CA LEU A 72 16.82 -2.10 5.71
C LEU A 72 17.49 -0.73 5.59
N HIS A 73 16.68 0.30 5.37
CA HIS A 73 17.17 1.68 5.33
C HIS A 73 17.36 2.21 6.76
N ALA A 74 18.58 2.59 7.12
CA ALA A 74 18.92 3.10 8.45
C ALA A 74 18.93 4.64 8.56
N GLY A 75 18.62 5.34 7.45
CA GLY A 75 18.64 6.80 7.37
C GLY A 75 19.80 7.30 6.50
N GLY A 76 19.60 8.40 5.77
CA GLY A 76 20.58 8.88 4.79
C GLY A 76 20.93 7.80 3.76
N ASP A 77 22.22 7.65 3.44
CA ASP A 77 22.73 6.59 2.55
C ASP A 77 23.22 5.34 3.32
N ALA A 78 22.69 5.10 4.53
CA ALA A 78 23.07 3.95 5.36
C ALA A 78 22.07 2.80 5.26
N PHE A 79 22.59 1.58 5.14
CA PHE A 79 21.80 0.35 4.97
C PHE A 79 22.28 -0.75 5.92
N VAL A 80 21.33 -1.53 6.43
CA VAL A 80 21.59 -2.72 7.24
C VAL A 80 21.18 -3.94 6.44
N SER A 81 22.14 -4.79 6.09
CA SER A 81 21.84 -6.06 5.44
C SER A 81 21.19 -7.01 6.44
N VAL A 82 20.12 -7.68 6.01
CA VAL A 82 19.47 -8.75 6.77
C VAL A 82 19.74 -10.10 6.09
N PRO A 83 19.66 -11.23 6.82
CA PRO A 83 19.91 -12.54 6.25
C PRO A 83 19.06 -12.79 5.00
N ALA A 84 19.71 -13.26 3.94
CA ALA A 84 18.99 -13.69 2.75
C ALA A 84 18.19 -14.96 3.08
N ILE A 85 16.91 -14.93 2.76
CA ILE A 85 16.03 -16.09 2.81
C ILE A 85 15.49 -16.35 1.40
N PRO A 86 15.08 -17.59 1.07
CA PRO A 86 14.31 -17.84 -0.14
C PRO A 86 13.08 -16.94 -0.16
N VAL A 87 12.98 -16.07 -1.16
CA VAL A 87 11.84 -15.14 -1.32
C VAL A 87 10.75 -15.83 -2.11
N THR A 88 9.55 -15.87 -1.54
CA THR A 88 8.35 -16.31 -2.26
C THR A 88 7.48 -15.12 -2.66
N ARG A 89 6.61 -15.31 -3.67
CA ARG A 89 5.76 -14.22 -4.18
C ARG A 89 4.84 -13.63 -3.12
N GLU A 90 4.40 -14.43 -2.16
CA GLU A 90 3.52 -14.03 -1.06
C GLU A 90 4.16 -13.02 -0.11
N GLN A 91 5.49 -12.88 -0.13
CA GLN A 91 6.23 -11.93 0.71
C GLN A 91 6.51 -10.61 0.00
N ILE A 92 6.32 -10.55 -1.33
CA ILE A 92 6.70 -9.41 -2.17
C ILE A 92 5.67 -8.29 -2.05
N SER A 93 6.16 -7.08 -1.79
CA SER A 93 5.42 -5.83 -1.94
C SER A 93 6.15 -4.93 -2.94
N PRO A 94 5.46 -4.36 -3.94
CA PRO A 94 6.13 -3.53 -4.94
C PRO A 94 6.66 -2.22 -4.33
N ALA A 95 7.77 -1.72 -4.88
CA ALA A 95 8.21 -0.36 -4.60
C ALA A 95 7.27 0.67 -5.26
N ARG A 96 7.40 1.94 -4.87
CA ARG A 96 6.54 3.04 -5.33
C ARG A 96 6.36 3.06 -6.85
N ASP A 97 7.47 3.03 -7.58
CA ASP A 97 7.46 3.22 -9.03
C ASP A 97 6.88 2.00 -9.76
N THR A 98 7.04 0.79 -9.22
CA THR A 98 6.50 -0.46 -9.78
C THR A 98 5.08 -0.80 -9.31
N ARG A 99 4.51 -0.01 -8.39
CA ARG A 99 3.27 -0.34 -7.68
C ARG A 99 2.08 -0.43 -8.62
N LEU A 100 1.98 0.50 -9.57
CA LEU A 100 0.85 0.58 -10.48
C LEU A 100 0.75 -0.66 -11.38
N ARG A 101 1.84 -1.03 -12.07
CA ARG A 101 1.90 -2.25 -12.90
C ARG A 101 1.52 -3.48 -12.09
N TRP A 102 2.07 -3.59 -10.88
CA TRP A 102 1.82 -4.69 -9.97
C TRP A 102 0.35 -4.79 -9.59
N MET A 103 -0.27 -3.68 -9.17
CA MET A 103 -1.69 -3.63 -8.82
C MET A 103 -2.58 -3.95 -10.02
N GLN A 104 -2.30 -3.35 -11.18
CA GLN A 104 -3.13 -3.50 -12.37
C GLN A 104 -3.09 -4.92 -12.95
N SER A 105 -2.01 -5.66 -12.71
CA SER A 105 -1.92 -7.08 -13.08
C SER A 105 -2.95 -7.97 -12.38
N VAL A 106 -3.59 -7.49 -11.30
CA VAL A 106 -4.59 -8.24 -10.52
C VAL A 106 -5.96 -7.55 -10.51
N LEU A 107 -6.00 -6.23 -10.34
CA LEU A 107 -7.26 -5.48 -10.18
C LEU A 107 -7.95 -5.20 -11.51
N HIS A 108 -7.19 -5.00 -12.59
CA HIS A 108 -7.70 -4.66 -13.90
C HIS A 108 -8.71 -3.48 -13.88
N CYS A 109 -8.40 -2.44 -13.11
CA CYS A 109 -9.29 -1.28 -13.05
C CYS A 109 -9.33 -0.56 -14.40
N THR A 110 -10.47 0.02 -14.74
CA THR A 110 -10.62 0.84 -15.96
C THR A 110 -10.30 2.30 -15.69
N HIS A 111 -10.42 2.73 -14.44
CA HIS A 111 -10.16 4.09 -13.99
C HIS A 111 -9.24 4.07 -12.76
N TYR A 112 -8.30 5.00 -12.70
CA TYR A 112 -7.39 5.15 -11.57
C TYR A 112 -7.42 6.58 -11.07
N VAL A 113 -7.93 6.76 -9.84
CA VAL A 113 -8.03 8.05 -9.18
C VAL A 113 -6.66 8.42 -8.57
N THR A 114 -6.12 9.57 -8.93
CA THR A 114 -4.77 10.01 -8.55
C THR A 114 -4.80 11.26 -7.70
N GLY A 115 -3.95 11.32 -6.67
CA GLY A 115 -3.65 12.55 -5.94
C GLY A 115 -2.56 13.40 -6.60
N ALA A 116 -2.48 14.69 -6.26
CA ALA A 116 -1.50 15.63 -6.82
C ALA A 116 -0.04 15.12 -6.72
N GLY A 117 0.37 14.63 -5.55
CA GLY A 117 1.72 14.09 -5.35
C GLY A 117 1.98 12.78 -6.11
N GLU A 118 0.94 11.99 -6.39
CA GLU A 118 1.04 10.74 -7.13
C GLU A 118 1.24 10.99 -8.62
N GLN A 119 0.53 11.98 -9.18
CA GLN A 119 0.67 12.40 -10.58
C GLN A 119 2.10 12.79 -10.96
N ALA A 120 2.90 13.27 -10.00
CA ALA A 120 4.28 13.67 -10.24
C ALA A 120 5.26 12.50 -10.52
N TYR A 121 4.91 11.27 -10.13
CA TYR A 121 5.80 10.10 -10.29
C TYR A 121 5.15 8.91 -10.99
N LEU A 122 3.84 8.95 -11.25
CA LEU A 122 3.17 7.88 -12.01
C LEU A 122 3.77 7.73 -13.41
N ARG A 123 3.79 6.49 -13.87
CA ARG A 123 4.22 6.09 -15.21
C ARG A 123 3.06 5.45 -15.95
N PRO A 124 2.20 6.24 -16.61
CA PRO A 124 1.01 5.73 -17.30
C PRO A 124 1.30 4.62 -18.32
N GLU A 125 2.49 4.65 -18.91
CA GLU A 125 2.99 3.63 -19.84
C GLU A 125 3.11 2.23 -19.22
N GLU A 126 3.21 2.12 -17.89
CA GLU A 126 3.28 0.83 -17.20
C GLU A 126 1.91 0.16 -17.00
N ALA A 127 0.81 0.87 -17.28
CA ALA A 127 -0.54 0.34 -17.20
C ALA A 127 -1.44 0.92 -18.33
N PRO A 128 -1.17 0.55 -19.59
CA PRO A 128 -1.92 1.08 -20.72
C PRO A 128 -3.40 0.69 -20.66
N GLY A 129 -4.26 1.59 -21.14
CA GLY A 129 -5.71 1.36 -21.20
C GLY A 129 -6.49 1.79 -19.96
N ILE A 130 -5.82 2.29 -18.91
CA ILE A 130 -6.47 2.94 -17.77
C ILE A 130 -6.78 4.40 -18.11
N THR A 131 -7.97 4.87 -17.71
CA THR A 131 -8.28 6.30 -17.63
C THR A 131 -7.84 6.86 -16.29
N TYR A 132 -6.90 7.80 -16.29
CA TYR A 132 -6.47 8.49 -15.07
C TYR A 132 -7.43 9.63 -14.74
N VAL A 133 -7.95 9.62 -13.52
CA VAL A 133 -8.86 10.63 -13.00
C VAL A 133 -8.11 11.39 -11.92
N ALA A 134 -7.91 12.70 -12.09
CA ALA A 134 -7.40 13.53 -11.02
C ALA A 134 -8.50 13.65 -9.96
N ARG A 135 -8.17 13.35 -8.69
CA ARG A 135 -9.11 13.63 -7.60
C ARG A 135 -9.24 15.13 -7.39
N ASP A 136 -10.37 15.53 -6.82
CA ASP A 136 -10.62 16.92 -6.43
C ASP A 136 -9.57 17.41 -5.43
N GLU A 137 -9.32 18.72 -5.48
CA GLU A 137 -8.46 19.41 -4.52
C GLU A 137 -9.02 19.25 -3.11
N ILE A 138 -8.14 18.97 -2.14
CA ILE A 138 -8.49 19.01 -0.72
C ILE A 138 -8.04 20.37 -0.20
N ASP A 139 -9.00 21.26 0.01
CA ASP A 139 -8.81 22.63 0.49
C ASP A 139 -8.27 22.68 1.92
N ARG A 140 -8.75 21.79 2.81
CA ARG A 140 -8.37 21.71 4.24
C ARG A 140 -7.51 20.47 4.52
N SER A 141 -6.40 20.34 3.81
CA SER A 141 -5.57 19.12 3.82
C SER A 141 -4.84 18.85 5.16
N ASP A 142 -4.76 19.86 6.03
CA ASP A 142 -4.20 19.80 7.37
C ASP A 142 -5.23 19.42 8.45
N GLU A 143 -6.50 19.22 8.06
CA GLU A 143 -7.59 18.94 8.99
C GLU A 143 -8.10 17.49 8.89
N ALA A 144 -8.59 16.96 10.02
CA ALA A 144 -9.20 15.65 10.08
C ALA A 144 -10.69 15.73 9.71
N TYR A 145 -11.16 14.79 8.89
CA TYR A 145 -12.58 14.63 8.60
C TYR A 145 -13.33 14.07 9.83
N THR A 146 -14.35 14.78 10.31
CA THR A 146 -15.10 14.44 11.54
C THR A 146 -16.57 14.15 11.35
N ASP A 147 -17.10 14.36 10.15
CA ASP A 147 -18.54 14.29 9.89
C ASP A 147 -18.98 12.82 9.79
N LEU A 148 -19.66 12.35 10.84
CA LEU A 148 -20.27 11.02 10.83
C LEU A 148 -21.67 11.11 10.21
N PRO A 149 -22.09 10.12 9.40
CA PRO A 149 -23.49 9.94 9.04
C PRO A 149 -24.35 9.85 10.31
N ALA A 150 -25.55 10.46 10.28
CA ALA A 150 -26.51 10.43 11.39
C ALA A 150 -27.12 9.04 11.60
#